data_AF-A0A1V3A204-F1
#
_entry.id   AF-A0A1V3A204-F1
#
_cell.length_a   1.000
_cell.length_b   1.000
_cell.length_c   1.000
_cell.angle_alpha   90.00
_cell.angle_beta   90.00
_cell.angle_gamma   90.00
#
_symmetry.space_group_name_H-M   'P 1'
#
loop_
_entity.id
_entity.type
_entity.pdbx_description
1 polymer ?
#
loop_
_entity_poly.entity_id
_entity_poly.type
_entity_poly.pdbx_seq_one_letter_code
_entity_poly.pdbx_strand_id
1 'polypeptide(L)'
;MTQPPEPAPDATIIEGTAHNGKPCRVVDNTGTIPRGELEQLLEDLVRDKRFGLTALSATGSSEIRLGEPQFTHLQMGDDLYRFLLFPYEARLEAF
;
A
#
# COMPACT_ATOMS: atom_id res chain seq x y z
N MET A 1 10.53 -10.04 -14.12
CA MET A 1 10.31 -8.71 -13.51
C MET A 1 8.87 -8.34 -13.82
N THR A 2 7.93 -8.66 -12.94
CA THR A 2 6.51 -8.32 -13.14
C THR A 2 6.33 -6.87 -12.74
N GLN A 3 6.28 -5.98 -13.73
CA GLN A 3 5.88 -4.59 -13.55
C GLN A 3 4.44 -4.60 -12.99
N PRO A 4 4.16 -3.88 -11.88
CA PRO A 4 2.80 -3.77 -11.37
C PRO A 4 1.89 -3.20 -12.48
N PRO A 5 0.62 -3.65 -12.56
CA PRO A 5 -0.33 -3.13 -13.54
C PRO A 5 -0.42 -1.61 -13.45
N GLU A 6 -0.58 -0.95 -14.59
CA GLU A 6 -0.62 0.50 -14.68
C GLU A 6 -1.72 1.07 -13.76
N PRO A 7 -1.42 2.15 -13.02
CA PRO A 7 -2.41 2.82 -12.19
C PRO A 7 -3.54 3.38 -13.06
N ALA A 8 -4.76 3.47 -12.51
CA ALA A 8 -5.87 4.09 -13.23
C ALA A 8 -5.53 5.55 -13.60
N PRO A 9 -6.11 6.12 -14.68
CA PRO A 9 -5.80 7.50 -15.10
C PRO A 9 -6.20 8.56 -14.06
N ASP A 10 -7.15 8.25 -13.18
CA ASP A 10 -7.57 9.10 -12.05
C ASP A 10 -6.89 8.70 -10.73
N ALA A 11 -5.94 7.76 -10.79
CA ALA A 11 -5.30 7.26 -9.58
C ALA A 11 -4.34 8.30 -9.00
N THR A 12 -4.44 8.53 -7.70
CA THR A 12 -3.48 9.37 -6.99
C THR A 12 -2.26 8.55 -6.59
N ILE A 13 -1.10 8.90 -7.11
CA ILE A 13 0.16 8.20 -6.85
C ILE A 13 1.04 9.09 -5.98
N ILE A 14 1.41 8.60 -4.80
CA ILE A 14 2.36 9.24 -3.90
C ILE A 14 3.64 8.42 -3.88
N GLU A 15 4.73 9.02 -4.33
CA GLU A 15 6.06 8.42 -4.30
C GLU A 15 6.80 8.84 -3.04
N GLY A 16 7.58 7.93 -2.48
CA GLY A 16 8.48 8.20 -1.36
C GLY A 16 9.63 7.21 -1.29
N THR A 17 10.32 7.24 -0.17
CA THR A 17 11.49 6.39 0.07
C THR A 17 11.27 5.59 1.35
N ALA A 18 11.35 4.27 1.24
CA ALA A 18 11.22 3.38 2.37
C ALA A 18 12.43 3.49 3.31
N HIS A 19 12.29 2.97 4.53
CA HIS A 19 13.34 3.06 5.55
C HIS A 19 14.69 2.44 5.11
N ASN A 20 14.66 1.57 4.11
CA ASN A 20 15.83 0.91 3.54
C ASN A 20 16.43 1.66 2.32
N GLY A 21 16.00 2.89 2.07
CA GLY A 21 16.46 3.74 0.98
C GLY A 21 15.91 3.35 -0.40
N LYS A 22 14.96 2.41 -0.47
CA LYS A 22 14.36 1.99 -1.75
C LYS A 22 13.13 2.85 -2.06
N PRO A 23 12.90 3.16 -3.35
CA PRO A 23 11.71 3.89 -3.75
C PRO A 23 10.48 3.05 -3.42
N CYS A 24 9.50 3.66 -2.76
CA CYS A 24 8.19 3.09 -2.50
C CYS A 24 7.09 4.02 -2.99
N ARG A 25 5.92 3.48 -3.32
CA ARG A 25 4.79 4.30 -3.76
C ARG A 25 3.47 3.82 -3.19
N VAL A 26 2.56 4.75 -2.92
CA VAL A 26 1.15 4.49 -2.63
C VAL A 26 0.35 4.86 -3.86
N VAL A 27 -0.51 3.97 -4.33
CA VAL A 27 -1.39 4.17 -5.48
C VAL A 27 -2.83 4.08 -5.00
N ASP A 28 -3.54 5.19 -4.98
CA ASP A 28 -4.98 5.19 -4.76
C ASP A 28 -5.69 5.13 -6.11
N ASN A 29 -6.25 3.98 -6.47
CA ASN A 29 -7.06 3.83 -7.68
C ASN A 29 -8.47 4.40 -7.52
N THR A 30 -8.87 4.79 -6.31
CA THR A 30 -10.23 5.30 -6.09
C THR A 30 -10.37 6.76 -6.48
N GLY A 31 -9.28 7.53 -6.43
CA GLY A 31 -9.29 8.98 -6.67
C GLY A 31 -10.05 9.76 -5.58
N THR A 32 -10.52 9.07 -4.54
CA THR A 32 -11.35 9.65 -3.48
C THR A 32 -10.55 10.04 -2.25
N ILE A 33 -9.38 9.43 -2.06
CA ILE A 33 -8.57 9.64 -0.86
C ILE A 33 -7.73 10.90 -1.06
N PRO A 34 -7.83 11.90 -0.16
CA PRO A 34 -7.03 13.10 -0.28
C PRO A 34 -5.55 12.77 -0.15
N ARG A 35 -4.74 13.44 -0.97
CA ARG A 35 -3.28 13.28 -1.01
C ARG A 35 -2.62 13.31 0.39
N GLY A 36 -3.07 14.18 1.29
CA GLY A 36 -2.52 14.27 2.64
C GLY A 36 -2.69 12.98 3.46
N GLU A 37 -3.81 12.28 3.32
CA GLU A 37 -4.04 10.99 3.99
C GLU A 37 -3.15 9.90 3.39
N LEU A 38 -2.94 9.92 2.07
CA LEU A 38 -2.03 9.00 1.37
C LEU A 38 -0.57 9.24 1.76
N GLU A 39 -0.16 10.50 1.90
CA GLU A 39 1.17 10.88 2.40
C GLU A 39 1.36 10.43 3.84
N GLN A 40 0.35 10.61 4.70
CA GLN A 40 0.40 10.15 6.08
C GLN A 40 0.44 8.62 6.19
N LEU A 41 -0.33 7.92 5.36
CA LEU A 41 -0.31 6.46 5.24
C LEU A 41 1.08 5.97 4.77
N LEU A 42 1.65 6.63 3.76
CA LEU A 42 3.00 6.31 3.29
C LEU A 42 4.02 6.47 4.42
N GLU A 43 3.97 7.58 5.14
CA GLU A 43 4.87 7.84 6.27
C GLU A 43 4.71 6.79 7.37
N ASP A 44 3.48 6.41 7.73
CA ASP A 44 3.21 5.37 8.72
C ASP A 44 3.75 4.00 8.28
N LEU A 45 3.52 3.61 7.02
CA LEU A 45 4.06 2.37 6.46
C LEU A 45 5.59 2.35 6.42
N VAL A 46 6.23 3.49 6.12
CA VAL A 46 7.70 3.63 6.15
C VAL A 46 8.22 3.54 7.58
N ARG A 47 7.55 4.21 8.52
CA ARG A 47 7.88 4.23 9.95
C ARG A 47 7.73 2.86 10.60
N ASP A 48 6.65 2.15 10.30
CA ASP A 48 6.34 0.79 10.77
C ASP A 48 7.17 -0.28 10.03
N LYS A 49 8.02 0.13 9.08
CA LYS A 49 8.85 -0.75 8.25
C LYS A 49 8.05 -1.82 7.51
N ARG A 50 6.82 -1.47 7.13
CA ARG A 50 5.90 -2.29 6.34
C ARG A 50 6.37 -2.46 4.91
N PHE A 51 7.19 -1.54 4.37
CA PHE A 51 7.82 -1.73 3.07
C PHE A 51 9.11 -2.57 3.18
N GLY A 52 9.22 -3.60 2.33
CA GLY A 52 10.32 -4.57 2.29
C GLY A 52 9.90 -5.98 2.72
N LEU A 53 10.87 -6.91 2.79
CA LEU A 53 10.64 -8.31 3.22
C LEU A 53 10.00 -8.41 4.62
N THR A 54 10.09 -7.37 5.45
CA THR A 54 9.53 -7.34 6.81
C THR A 54 8.01 -7.17 6.84
N ALA A 55 7.39 -6.70 5.74
CA ALA A 55 5.94 -6.73 5.57
C ALA A 55 5.37 -8.14 5.85
N LEU A 56 6.15 -9.18 5.52
CA LEU A 56 5.76 -10.59 5.50
C LEU A 56 5.42 -11.18 6.88
N SER A 57 5.56 -10.45 8.00
CA SER A 57 5.49 -11.09 9.33
C SER A 57 4.68 -10.36 10.40
N ALA A 58 4.01 -9.25 10.09
CA ALA A 58 3.37 -8.45 11.11
C ALA A 58 1.93 -8.07 10.78
N THR A 59 1.00 -9.03 10.74
CA THR A 59 -0.33 -8.93 11.39
C THR A 59 -1.01 -10.31 11.33
N GLY A 60 -1.23 -10.94 12.50
CA GLY A 60 -1.78 -12.28 12.61
C GLY A 60 -3.28 -12.34 12.40
N SER A 61 -3.72 -13.04 11.36
CA SER A 61 -4.75 -14.09 11.38
C SER A 61 -5.06 -14.47 9.94
N SER A 62 -5.02 -15.78 9.66
CA SER A 62 -5.25 -16.44 8.36
C SER A 62 -4.07 -16.41 7.37
N GLU A 63 -3.30 -17.49 7.41
CA GLU A 63 -2.46 -18.05 6.33
C GLU A 63 -1.60 -17.07 5.52
N ILE A 64 -0.36 -16.86 5.98
CA ILE A 64 0.69 -16.16 5.24
C ILE A 64 1.21 -17.10 4.15
N ARG A 65 0.73 -16.94 2.90
CA ARG A 65 1.34 -17.58 1.73
C ARG A 65 2.51 -16.76 1.22
N LEU A 66 3.69 -17.39 1.24
CA LEU A 66 4.97 -16.83 0.85
C LEU A 66 4.97 -16.52 -0.66
N GLY A 67 4.87 -15.23 -1.04
CA GLY A 67 5.00 -14.79 -2.44
C GLY A 67 3.77 -14.08 -3.03
N GLU A 68 2.71 -13.88 -2.25
CA GLU A 68 1.47 -13.23 -2.71
C GLU A 68 1.30 -11.85 -2.04
N PRO A 69 0.77 -10.84 -2.75
CA PRO A 69 0.50 -9.52 -2.16
C PRO A 69 -0.39 -9.64 -0.93
N GLN A 70 -0.08 -8.90 0.14
CA GLN A 70 -0.91 -8.91 1.33
C GLN A 70 -2.12 -8.02 1.11
N PHE A 71 -3.30 -8.59 1.25
CA PHE A 71 -4.57 -7.86 1.17
C PHE A 71 -5.07 -7.59 2.59
N THR A 72 -5.36 -6.34 2.91
CA THR A 72 -6.08 -5.98 4.13
C THR A 72 -7.19 -4.98 3.81
N HIS A 73 -8.19 -4.91 4.66
CA HIS A 73 -9.24 -3.90 4.52
C HIS A 73 -8.83 -2.67 5.33
N LEU A 74 -8.76 -1.52 4.66
CA LEU A 74 -8.45 -0.25 5.27
C LEU A 74 -9.72 0.59 5.26
N GLN A 75 -10.23 0.94 6.42
CA GLN A 75 -11.31 1.93 6.52
C GLN A 75 -10.69 3.32 6.56
N MET A 76 -11.02 4.16 5.59
CA MET A 76 -10.58 5.56 5.52
C MET A 76 -11.83 6.43 5.53
N GLY A 77 -12.06 7.15 6.62
CA GLY A 77 -13.31 7.88 6.83
C GLY A 77 -14.51 6.92 6.95
N ASP A 78 -15.49 7.08 6.06
CA ASP A 78 -16.72 6.27 6.01
C ASP A 78 -16.62 5.09 5.04
N ASP A 79 -15.60 5.08 4.18
CA ASP A 79 -15.47 4.12 3.09
C ASP A 79 -14.46 3.01 3.43
N LEU A 80 -14.78 1.79 2.97
CA LEU A 80 -13.93 0.61 3.08
C LEU A 80 -13.16 0.40 1.78
N TYR A 81 -11.85 0.38 1.89
CA TYR A 81 -10.93 0.20 0.77
C TYR A 81 -10.19 -1.11 0.89
N ARG A 82 -9.95 -1.73 -0.27
CA ARG A 82 -9.05 -2.86 -0.40
C ARG A 82 -7.62 -2.34 -0.48
N PHE A 83 -6.84 -2.62 0.55
CA PHE A 83 -5.42 -2.27 0.61
C PHE A 83 -4.58 -3.47 0.20
N LEU A 84 -3.80 -3.31 -0.87
CA LEU A 84 -2.83 -4.27 -1.35
C LEU A 84 -1.43 -3.78 -1.04
N LEU A 85 -0.68 -4.54 -0.25
CA LEU A 85 0.71 -4.26 0.04
C LEU A 85 1.63 -5.19 -0.75
N PHE A 86 2.32 -4.60 -1.71
CA PHE A 86 3.47 -5.16 -2.42
C PHE A 86 4.78 -4.76 -1.71
N PRO A 87 5.92 -5.40 -2.02
CA PRO A 87 7.20 -5.13 -1.36
C PRO A 87 7.61 -3.65 -1.28
N TYR A 88 7.27 -2.86 -2.30
CA TYR A 88 7.57 -1.41 -2.39
C TYR A 88 6.41 -0.62 -2.99
N GLU A 89 5.21 -1.19 -3.06
CA GLU A 89 4.03 -0.51 -3.59
C GLU A 89 2.86 -0.83 -2.67
N ALA A 90 2.16 0.19 -2.20
CA ALA A 90 0.87 0.04 -1.55
C ALA A 90 -0.19 0.51 -2.53
N ARG A 91 -1.29 -0.22 -2.64
CA ARG A 91 -2.39 0.14 -3.54
C ARG A 91 -3.71 0.11 -2.80
N LEU A 92 -4.54 1.12 -3.02
CA LEU A 92 -5.90 1.20 -2.51
C LEU A 92 -6.85 1.09 -3.68
N GLU A 93 -7.80 0.17 -3.54
CA GLU A 93 -8.85 -0.07 -4.52
C GLU A 93 -10.21 0.03 -3.80
N ALA A 94 -11.21 0.57 -4.48
CA ALA A 94 -12.58 0.49 -4.00
C ALA A 94 -13.04 -0.98 -4.06
N PHE A 95 -13.98 -1.34 -3.19
CA PHE A 95 -14.57 -2.68 -3.19
C PHE A 95 -15.45 -2.94 -4.41
#